data_AF-A0A670YFX2-F1
#
_entry.id   AF-A0A670YFX2-F1
#
_cell.length_a   1.000
_cell.length_b   1.000
_cell.length_c   1.000
_cell.angle_alpha   90.00
_cell.angle_beta   90.00
_cell.angle_gamma   90.00
#
_symmetry.space_group_name_H-M   'P 1'
#
loop_
_entity.id
_entity.type
_entity.pdbx_description
1 polymer ?
#
loop_
_entity_poly.entity_id
_entity_poly.type
_entity_poly.pdbx_seq_one_letter_code
_entity_poly.pdbx_strand_id
1 'polypeptide(L)'
;LCVCIYLFIYLWKNEYDLLVIGGGSGGLACAKEAAQFGKKVAVLDYVDPSPRGTKWGLGGTCVNVGCIPKKLMHQAALLGHSVRDAQHYGWNIPRHISHDWSVMAKGVQNYVKSLNWGHRLQLQDKKVKYFNLKGSFVDAHTIRGGAKGNKETLLTADHIVLATGGRPRYPREVAGAQEFGITSDDIFWLKRSPGKTLVVGASYVSLECGGFLTGLGLDATVMIRSIPLRGFDQQMASLVTSHMEASGTRFLKKCSPTRIKKLDNGRLRVTWKYGDSGKEKSDEFDTVMWAVGRAPDTAALKLDRVGVKTNPETGKIIVDSAEVTSIPHIFAIGDITEGRPELTPTAIASGKLLARRLFGLSSELMDYDNVPTTVFTPLEYGSIGISEEDAVHRYGPDNIEVYHAFYKPLEFVVAERDATQCYIKMVCLREKDQQILGLHFIGPNAGEVIQGFALGIK
;
A
#
# COMPACT_ATOMS: atom_id res chain seq x y z
N LEU A 1 38.65 46.31 -36.47
CA LEU A 1 38.35 44.90 -36.14
C LEU A 1 37.82 44.84 -34.72
N CYS A 2 36.50 44.78 -34.53
CA CYS A 2 35.91 44.52 -33.22
C CYS A 2 34.82 43.47 -33.45
N VAL A 3 35.14 42.22 -33.12
CA VAL A 3 34.25 41.08 -33.31
C VAL A 3 33.28 41.05 -32.13
N CYS A 4 32.05 41.49 -32.35
CA CYS A 4 30.92 41.15 -31.50
C CYS A 4 30.69 39.64 -31.62
N ILE A 5 31.24 38.86 -30.68
CA ILE A 5 30.81 37.48 -30.46
C ILE A 5 29.43 37.57 -29.81
N TYR A 6 28.39 37.53 -30.64
CA TYR A 6 27.06 37.15 -30.20
C TYR A 6 27.13 35.72 -29.68
N LEU A 7 27.27 35.59 -28.36
CA LEU A 7 27.13 34.33 -27.65
C LEU A 7 25.64 33.96 -27.67
N PHE A 8 25.17 33.42 -28.80
CA PHE A 8 23.90 32.70 -28.89
C PHE A 8 24.03 31.43 -28.04
N ILE A 9 23.89 31.56 -26.72
CA ILE A 9 23.52 30.42 -25.89
C ILE A 9 22.07 30.12 -26.29
N TYR A 10 21.89 29.22 -27.25
CA TYR A 10 20.65 28.48 -27.39
C TYR A 10 20.46 27.72 -26.07
N LEU A 11 19.79 28.36 -25.10
CA LEU A 11 19.19 27.66 -23.98
C LEU A 11 18.23 26.65 -24.63
N TRP A 12 18.65 25.40 -24.72
CA TRP A 12 17.78 24.31 -25.15
C TRP A 12 16.59 24.31 -24.19
N LYS A 13 15.47 24.88 -24.64
CA LYS A 13 14.27 24.94 -23.83
C LYS A 13 13.73 23.53 -23.73
N ASN A 14 13.68 22.99 -22.51
CA ASN A 14 13.07 21.70 -22.28
C ASN A 14 11.60 21.72 -22.69
N GLU A 15 11.07 20.57 -23.10
CA GLU A 15 9.71 20.49 -23.62
C GLU A 15 8.67 20.74 -22.52
N TYR A 16 8.94 20.32 -21.28
CA TYR A 16 8.06 20.43 -20.12
C TYR A 16 8.74 21.16 -18.96
N ASP A 17 7.97 21.94 -18.19
CA ASP A 17 8.45 22.48 -16.92
C ASP A 17 8.57 21.35 -15.86
N LEU A 18 7.69 20.34 -15.94
CA LEU A 18 7.68 19.19 -15.04
C LEU A 18 7.35 17.91 -15.80
N LEU A 19 8.18 16.88 -15.61
CA LEU A 19 7.89 15.51 -16.01
C LEU A 19 7.78 14.60 -14.78
N VAL A 20 6.65 13.95 -14.63
CA VAL A 20 6.41 12.97 -13.56
C VAL A 20 6.50 11.56 -14.14
N ILE A 21 7.31 10.70 -13.52
CA ILE A 21 7.42 9.27 -13.87
C ILE A 21 6.70 8.44 -12.80
N GLY A 22 5.52 7.95 -13.14
CA GLY A 22 4.61 7.21 -12.27
C GLY A 22 3.26 7.93 -12.13
N GLY A 23 2.20 7.37 -12.71
CA GLY A 23 0.84 7.88 -12.65
C GLY A 23 0.04 7.35 -11.46
N GLY A 24 0.69 7.25 -10.29
CA GLY A 24 0.10 6.81 -9.03
C GLY A 24 -0.36 7.95 -8.13
N SER A 25 -0.62 7.64 -6.85
CA SER A 25 -1.16 8.58 -5.85
C SER A 25 -0.35 9.89 -5.77
N GLY A 26 0.96 9.80 -5.53
CA GLY A 26 1.81 10.99 -5.41
C GLY A 26 2.06 11.69 -6.76
N GLY A 27 2.35 10.91 -7.81
CA GLY A 27 2.67 11.49 -9.12
C GLY A 27 1.49 12.24 -9.76
N LEU A 28 0.27 11.68 -9.69
CA LEU A 28 -0.94 12.37 -10.16
C LEU A 28 -1.25 13.61 -9.33
N ALA A 29 -1.03 13.56 -8.01
CA ALA A 29 -1.23 14.71 -7.15
C ALA A 29 -0.26 15.85 -7.50
N CYS A 30 1.03 15.54 -7.62
CA CYS A 30 2.07 16.48 -8.01
C CYS A 30 1.79 17.11 -9.38
N ALA A 31 1.48 16.30 -10.39
CA ALA A 31 1.22 16.79 -11.74
C ALA A 31 0.00 17.71 -11.81
N LYS A 32 -1.10 17.34 -11.14
CA LYS A 32 -2.33 18.15 -11.11
C LYS A 32 -2.16 19.45 -10.32
N GLU A 33 -1.32 19.46 -9.30
CA GLU A 33 -1.01 20.66 -8.52
C GLU A 33 -0.11 21.60 -9.33
N ALA A 34 0.97 21.10 -9.93
CA ALA A 34 1.88 21.87 -10.76
C ALA A 34 1.17 22.55 -11.94
N ALA A 35 0.23 21.85 -12.59
CA ALA A 35 -0.56 22.40 -13.69
C ALA A 35 -1.45 23.60 -13.28
N GLN A 36 -1.83 23.71 -12.01
CA GLN A 36 -2.62 24.86 -11.51
C GLN A 36 -1.79 26.15 -11.50
N PHE A 37 -0.46 26.05 -11.41
CA PHE A 37 0.47 27.17 -11.51
C PHE A 37 0.84 27.52 -12.96
N GLY A 38 0.05 27.07 -13.94
CA GLY A 38 0.26 27.38 -15.36
C GLY A 38 1.43 26.64 -16.02
N LYS A 39 1.98 25.61 -15.36
CA LYS A 39 3.12 24.83 -15.86
C LYS A 39 2.71 23.83 -16.92
N LYS A 40 3.59 23.62 -17.90
CA LYS A 40 3.48 22.57 -18.91
C LYS A 40 3.99 21.26 -18.32
N VAL A 41 3.06 20.36 -18.01
CA VAL A 41 3.35 19.11 -17.28
C VAL A 41 3.09 17.88 -18.15
N ALA A 42 3.96 16.88 -18.03
CA ALA A 42 3.75 15.54 -18.56
C ALA A 42 3.77 14.49 -17.43
N VAL A 43 2.98 13.43 -17.62
CA VAL A 43 2.97 12.24 -16.76
C VAL A 43 3.20 11.00 -17.62
N LEU A 44 4.25 10.26 -17.30
CA LEU A 44 4.50 8.90 -17.79
C LEU A 44 3.92 7.90 -16.79
N ASP A 45 3.04 7.01 -17.23
CA ASP A 45 2.60 5.88 -16.44
C ASP A 45 2.69 4.60 -17.27
N TYR A 46 3.15 3.53 -16.65
CA TYR A 46 3.11 2.22 -17.28
C TYR A 46 2.99 1.14 -16.22
N VAL A 47 2.05 0.23 -16.44
CA VAL A 47 1.85 -0.93 -15.59
C VAL A 47 2.46 -2.14 -16.28
N ASP A 48 3.60 -2.62 -15.76
CA ASP A 48 4.12 -3.94 -16.10
C ASP A 48 3.13 -5.01 -15.62
N PRO A 49 2.70 -5.95 -16.49
CA PRO A 49 1.86 -7.05 -16.06
C PRO A 49 2.50 -7.83 -14.92
N SER A 50 1.69 -8.32 -13.98
CA SER A 50 2.15 -9.31 -13.01
C SER A 50 2.65 -10.58 -13.73
N PRO A 51 3.39 -11.48 -13.06
CA PRO A 51 3.73 -12.78 -13.62
C PRO A 51 2.52 -13.61 -14.09
N ARG A 52 1.31 -13.28 -13.61
CA ARG A 52 0.05 -13.91 -14.01
C ARG A 52 -0.66 -13.19 -15.16
N GLY A 53 -0.04 -12.14 -15.71
CA GLY A 53 -0.57 -11.34 -16.82
C GLY A 53 -1.54 -10.24 -16.38
N THR A 54 -1.72 -10.00 -15.08
CA THR A 54 -2.64 -8.98 -14.58
C THR A 54 -2.06 -7.59 -14.81
N LYS A 55 -2.85 -6.72 -15.44
CA LYS A 55 -2.53 -5.31 -15.70
C LYS A 55 -3.79 -4.46 -15.53
N TRP A 56 -3.61 -3.19 -15.15
CA TRP A 56 -4.69 -2.24 -14.88
C TRP A 56 -4.42 -0.87 -15.53
N GLY A 57 -5.30 0.09 -15.24
CA GLY A 57 -5.28 1.46 -15.80
C GLY A 57 -4.55 2.49 -14.94
N LEU A 58 -4.69 3.77 -15.30
CA LEU A 58 -4.06 4.89 -14.60
C LEU A 58 -4.56 5.04 -13.16
N GLY A 59 -3.70 5.47 -12.23
CA GLY A 59 -4.06 5.71 -10.82
C GLY A 59 -3.15 5.01 -9.80
N GLY A 60 -2.23 4.17 -10.28
CA GLY A 60 -1.26 3.47 -9.45
C GLY A 60 -1.87 2.38 -8.54
N THR A 61 -1.08 1.97 -7.56
CA THR A 61 -1.39 0.82 -6.69
C THR A 61 -2.68 1.00 -5.91
N CYS A 62 -2.86 2.11 -5.19
CA CYS A 62 -4.00 2.28 -4.27
C CYS A 62 -5.36 2.19 -4.98
N VAL A 63 -5.46 2.81 -6.17
CA VAL A 63 -6.69 2.79 -6.98
C VAL A 63 -6.99 1.38 -7.51
N ASN A 64 -5.97 0.66 -7.99
CA ASN A 64 -6.20 -0.53 -8.80
C ASN A 64 -6.03 -1.86 -8.08
N VAL A 65 -5.09 -1.94 -7.13
CA VAL A 65 -4.63 -3.18 -6.49
C VAL A 65 -4.22 -2.97 -5.03
N GLY A 66 -4.79 -1.96 -4.38
CA GLY A 66 -4.44 -1.52 -3.04
C GLY A 66 -5.67 -1.06 -2.28
N CYS A 67 -5.60 0.13 -1.65
CA CYS A 67 -6.58 0.60 -0.68
C CYS A 67 -8.03 0.51 -1.15
N ILE A 68 -8.34 0.92 -2.39
CA ILE A 68 -9.71 0.97 -2.91
C ILE A 68 -10.33 -0.43 -3.02
N PRO A 69 -9.81 -1.36 -3.85
CA PRO A 69 -10.40 -2.69 -3.93
C PRO A 69 -10.26 -3.48 -2.61
N LYS A 70 -9.19 -3.27 -1.83
CA LYS A 70 -9.04 -3.88 -0.51
C LYS A 70 -10.17 -3.48 0.42
N LYS A 71 -10.45 -2.19 0.58
CA LYS A 71 -11.51 -1.72 1.50
C LYS A 71 -12.91 -2.11 1.00
N LEU A 72 -13.13 -2.16 -0.32
CA LEU A 72 -14.40 -2.64 -0.88
C LEU A 72 -14.63 -4.15 -0.64
N MET A 73 -13.59 -4.98 -0.76
CA MET A 73 -13.70 -6.41 -0.41
C MET A 73 -13.82 -6.64 1.10
N HIS A 74 -13.14 -5.82 1.92
CA HIS A 74 -13.35 -5.78 3.36
C HIS A 74 -14.79 -5.41 3.72
N GLN A 75 -15.36 -4.39 3.06
CA GLN A 75 -16.76 -4.02 3.26
C GLN A 75 -17.72 -5.15 2.90
N ALA A 76 -17.45 -5.91 1.83
CA ALA A 76 -18.25 -7.09 1.49
C ALA A 76 -18.21 -8.16 2.60
N ALA A 77 -17.05 -8.37 3.23
CA ALA A 77 -16.92 -9.24 4.40
C ALA A 77 -17.70 -8.70 5.63
N LEU A 78 -17.61 -7.40 5.92
CA LEU A 78 -18.37 -6.76 7.01
C LEU A 78 -19.89 -6.84 6.78
N LEU A 79 -20.36 -6.73 5.53
CA LEU A 79 -21.76 -6.92 5.19
C LEU A 79 -22.23 -8.35 5.49
N GLY A 80 -21.38 -9.35 5.25
CA GLY A 80 -21.67 -10.74 5.65
C GLY A 80 -21.91 -10.89 7.15
N HIS A 81 -21.20 -10.13 7.98
CA HIS A 81 -21.43 -10.07 9.44
C HIS A 81 -22.74 -9.34 9.75
N SER A 82 -22.95 -8.18 9.12
CA SER A 82 -24.15 -7.35 9.32
C SER A 82 -25.45 -8.09 8.99
N VAL A 83 -25.43 -8.96 7.98
CA VAL A 83 -26.57 -9.83 7.61
C VAL A 83 -26.91 -10.83 8.72
N ARG A 84 -25.90 -11.37 9.43
CA ARG A 84 -26.14 -12.23 10.59
C ARG A 84 -26.66 -11.43 11.78
N ASP A 85 -26.02 -10.29 12.04
CA ASP A 85 -26.40 -9.38 13.13
C ASP A 85 -27.87 -8.95 12.97
N ALA A 86 -28.31 -8.65 11.74
CA ALA A 86 -29.69 -8.23 11.45
C ALA A 86 -30.76 -9.22 11.94
N GLN A 87 -30.50 -10.52 11.97
CA GLN A 87 -31.46 -11.50 12.52
C GLN A 87 -31.74 -11.27 14.01
N HIS A 88 -30.72 -10.90 14.79
CA HIS A 88 -30.86 -10.57 16.21
C HIS A 88 -31.64 -9.26 16.43
N TYR A 89 -31.62 -8.36 15.45
CA TYR A 89 -32.40 -7.13 15.45
C TYR A 89 -33.81 -7.28 14.84
N GLY A 90 -34.27 -8.52 14.58
CA GLY A 90 -35.64 -8.82 14.16
C GLY A 90 -35.87 -8.90 12.65
N TRP A 91 -34.82 -8.84 11.82
CA TRP A 91 -34.98 -9.02 10.37
C TRP A 91 -35.16 -10.48 10.00
N ASN A 92 -36.24 -10.79 9.27
CA ASN A 92 -36.51 -12.15 8.79
C ASN A 92 -35.66 -12.48 7.55
N ILE A 93 -34.47 -13.02 7.79
CA ILE A 93 -33.48 -13.35 6.76
C ILE A 93 -33.32 -14.88 6.68
N PRO A 94 -33.29 -15.49 5.48
CA PRO A 94 -33.05 -16.93 5.33
C PRO A 94 -31.74 -17.39 6.01
N ARG A 95 -31.75 -18.60 6.60
CA ARG A 95 -30.59 -19.15 7.31
C ARG A 95 -29.35 -19.37 6.43
N HIS A 96 -29.55 -19.64 5.15
CA HIS A 96 -28.46 -19.90 4.21
C HIS A 96 -28.37 -18.77 3.19
N ILE A 97 -27.27 -18.02 3.28
CA ILE A 97 -26.91 -16.98 2.32
C ILE A 97 -25.51 -17.29 1.81
N SER A 98 -25.36 -17.28 0.49
CA SER A 98 -24.09 -17.48 -0.19
C SER A 98 -23.56 -16.16 -0.75
N HIS A 99 -22.24 -16.00 -0.75
CA HIS A 99 -21.56 -14.91 -1.44
C HIS A 99 -21.14 -15.32 -2.85
N ASP A 100 -21.36 -14.45 -3.84
CA ASP A 100 -20.87 -14.63 -5.21
C ASP A 100 -19.66 -13.73 -5.48
N TRP A 101 -18.49 -14.37 -5.60
CA TRP A 101 -17.22 -13.69 -5.90
C TRP A 101 -17.27 -12.89 -7.20
N SER A 102 -17.85 -13.44 -8.26
CA SER A 102 -17.85 -12.82 -9.58
C SER A 102 -18.73 -11.56 -9.61
N VAL A 103 -19.83 -11.54 -8.85
CA VAL A 103 -20.67 -10.35 -8.66
C VAL A 103 -19.88 -9.26 -7.93
N MET A 104 -19.26 -9.59 -6.79
CA MET A 104 -18.42 -8.63 -6.03
C MET A 104 -17.26 -8.11 -6.89
N ALA A 105 -16.48 -8.99 -7.49
CA ALA A 105 -15.32 -8.63 -8.31
C ALA A 105 -15.71 -7.72 -9.47
N LYS A 106 -16.83 -7.98 -10.15
CA LYS A 106 -17.35 -7.11 -11.22
C LYS A 106 -17.70 -5.71 -10.70
N GLY A 107 -18.40 -5.62 -9.56
CA GLY A 107 -18.75 -4.33 -8.94
C GLY A 107 -17.50 -3.52 -8.56
N VAL A 108 -16.56 -4.15 -7.88
CA VAL A 108 -15.28 -3.53 -7.49
C VAL A 108 -14.50 -3.05 -8.72
N GLN A 109 -14.34 -3.90 -9.73
CA GLN A 109 -13.57 -3.55 -10.93
C GLN A 109 -14.25 -2.45 -11.77
N ASN A 110 -15.58 -2.39 -11.79
CA ASN A 110 -16.30 -1.31 -12.45
C ASN A 110 -16.01 0.04 -11.79
N TYR A 111 -16.02 0.09 -10.45
CA TYR A 111 -15.66 1.31 -9.73
C TYR A 111 -14.19 1.70 -9.96
N VAL A 112 -13.26 0.75 -9.89
CA VAL A 112 -11.83 1.00 -10.20
C VAL A 112 -11.65 1.58 -11.61
N LYS A 113 -12.34 1.01 -12.61
CA LYS A 113 -12.30 1.52 -13.99
C LYS A 113 -12.86 2.94 -14.11
N SER A 114 -13.90 3.27 -13.34
CA SER A 114 -14.44 4.63 -13.29
C SER A 114 -13.41 5.63 -12.73
N LEU A 115 -12.62 5.23 -11.73
CA LEU A 115 -11.53 6.04 -11.19
C LEU A 115 -10.39 6.21 -12.20
N ASN A 116 -10.03 5.14 -12.93
CA ASN A 116 -9.04 5.26 -14.01
C ASN A 116 -9.46 6.28 -15.06
N TRP A 117 -10.74 6.26 -15.46
CA TRP A 117 -11.29 7.21 -16.41
C TRP A 117 -11.33 8.64 -15.83
N GLY A 118 -11.81 8.80 -14.60
CA GLY A 118 -11.84 10.09 -13.91
C GLY A 118 -10.46 10.73 -13.80
N HIS A 119 -9.41 9.96 -13.51
CA HIS A 119 -8.04 10.49 -13.52
C HIS A 119 -7.58 10.95 -14.91
N ARG A 120 -7.92 10.23 -15.98
CA ARG A 120 -7.60 10.67 -17.35
C ARG A 120 -8.28 11.98 -17.70
N LEU A 121 -9.56 12.13 -17.35
CA LEU A 121 -10.29 13.39 -17.52
C LEU A 121 -9.65 14.54 -16.74
N GLN A 122 -9.34 14.32 -15.45
CA GLN A 122 -8.71 15.36 -14.63
C GLN A 122 -7.34 15.81 -15.18
N LEU A 123 -6.56 14.90 -15.78
CA LEU A 123 -5.33 15.27 -16.46
C LEU A 123 -5.61 16.09 -17.72
N GLN A 124 -6.60 15.68 -18.53
CA GLN A 124 -7.01 16.37 -19.74
C GLN A 124 -7.53 17.79 -19.45
N ASP A 125 -8.42 17.95 -18.46
CA ASP A 125 -9.00 19.22 -18.05
C ASP A 125 -7.92 20.21 -17.60
N LYS A 126 -6.89 19.71 -16.91
CA LYS A 126 -5.72 20.49 -16.47
C LYS A 126 -4.63 20.61 -17.54
N LYS A 127 -4.90 20.15 -18.77
CA LYS A 127 -3.96 20.18 -19.91
C LYS A 127 -2.61 19.48 -19.61
N VAL A 128 -2.61 18.51 -18.71
CA VAL A 128 -1.46 17.65 -18.42
C VAL A 128 -1.35 16.58 -19.49
N LYS A 129 -0.20 16.47 -20.14
CA LYS A 129 0.01 15.46 -21.17
C LYS A 129 0.25 14.09 -20.55
N TYR A 130 -0.66 13.16 -20.79
CA TYR A 130 -0.53 11.77 -20.33
C TYR A 130 0.09 10.87 -21.40
N PHE A 131 1.14 10.15 -21.01
CA PHE A 131 1.81 9.13 -21.82
C PHE A 131 1.73 7.77 -21.14
N ASN A 132 1.09 6.80 -21.79
CA ASN A 132 1.09 5.41 -21.33
C ASN A 132 2.35 4.69 -21.81
N LEU A 133 3.51 5.12 -21.31
CA LEU A 133 4.83 4.68 -21.72
C LEU A 133 5.72 4.45 -20.50
N LYS A 134 6.55 3.40 -20.56
CA LYS A 134 7.54 3.11 -19.54
C LYS A 134 8.73 4.07 -19.69
N GLY A 135 9.00 4.87 -18.66
CA GLY A 135 10.08 5.87 -18.66
C GLY A 135 11.42 5.30 -18.20
N SER A 136 12.52 5.75 -18.81
CA SER A 136 13.89 5.50 -18.35
C SER A 136 14.81 6.67 -18.69
N PHE A 137 15.80 6.96 -17.85
CA PHE A 137 16.75 8.04 -18.06
C PHE A 137 17.66 7.75 -19.26
N VAL A 138 17.79 8.76 -20.13
CA VAL A 138 18.86 8.85 -21.15
C VAL A 138 20.01 9.68 -20.59
N ASP A 139 19.68 10.83 -20.02
CA ASP A 139 20.56 11.76 -19.30
C ASP A 139 19.74 12.48 -18.21
N ALA A 140 20.32 13.45 -17.50
CA ALA A 140 19.71 14.10 -16.34
C ALA A 140 18.42 14.90 -16.65
N HIS A 141 18.15 15.26 -17.91
CA HIS A 141 16.95 16.01 -18.31
C HIS A 141 16.10 15.28 -19.35
N THR A 142 16.60 14.19 -19.94
CA THR A 142 15.91 13.45 -21.01
C THR A 142 15.43 12.08 -20.54
N ILE A 143 14.13 11.84 -20.68
CA ILE A 143 13.49 10.56 -20.44
C ILE A 143 13.07 9.92 -21.75
N ARG A 144 13.41 8.64 -21.92
CA ARG A 144 12.88 7.79 -22.98
C ARG A 144 11.63 7.09 -22.49
N GLY A 145 10.50 7.34 -23.16
CA GLY A 145 9.26 6.61 -23.03
C GLY A 145 9.15 5.49 -24.07
N GLY A 146 8.93 4.26 -23.60
CA GLY A 146 8.73 3.06 -24.44
C GLY A 146 9.87 2.05 -24.34
N ALA A 147 9.67 0.89 -24.97
CA ALA A 147 10.69 -0.17 -25.04
C ALA A 147 11.58 0.00 -26.29
N LYS A 148 12.84 -0.44 -26.18
CA LYS A 148 13.79 -0.46 -27.30
C LYS A 148 13.23 -1.32 -28.44
N GLY A 149 12.98 -0.72 -29.61
CA GLY A 149 12.42 -1.39 -30.79
C GLY A 149 10.95 -1.08 -31.11
N ASN A 150 10.23 -0.38 -30.23
CA ASN A 150 8.93 0.23 -30.53
C ASN A 150 9.12 1.72 -30.88
N LYS A 151 8.03 2.44 -31.23
CA LYS A 151 8.06 3.90 -31.40
C LYS A 151 8.48 4.56 -30.07
N GLU A 152 9.75 4.90 -29.96
CA GLU A 152 10.32 5.60 -28.80
C GLU A 152 9.86 7.06 -28.79
N THR A 153 9.62 7.60 -27.60
CA THR A 153 9.37 9.04 -27.40
C THR A 153 10.43 9.58 -26.45
N LEU A 154 11.15 10.62 -26.86
CA LEU A 154 12.06 11.35 -25.98
C LEU A 154 11.33 12.57 -25.43
N LEU A 155 11.42 12.77 -24.12
CA LEU A 155 10.78 13.86 -23.40
C LEU A 155 11.85 14.58 -22.59
N THR A 156 11.93 15.90 -22.68
CA THR A 156 12.86 16.71 -21.87
C THR A 156 12.10 17.58 -20.87
N ALA A 157 12.64 17.76 -19.67
CA ALA A 157 12.01 18.56 -18.63
C ALA A 157 13.00 19.32 -17.73
N ASP A 158 12.56 20.47 -17.23
CA ASP A 158 13.32 21.27 -16.25
C ASP A 158 13.39 20.54 -14.90
N HIS A 159 12.24 20.05 -14.42
CA HIS A 159 12.15 19.25 -13.19
C HIS A 159 11.60 17.86 -13.48
N ILE A 160 12.12 16.85 -12.76
CA ILE A 160 11.67 15.45 -12.87
C ILE A 160 11.25 14.94 -11.50
N VAL A 161 10.05 14.36 -11.41
CA VAL A 161 9.55 13.73 -10.17
C VAL A 161 9.39 12.24 -10.39
N LEU A 162 10.07 11.45 -9.58
CA LEU A 162 9.99 9.99 -9.56
C LEU A 162 8.91 9.56 -8.56
N ALA A 163 7.92 8.81 -9.03
CA ALA A 163 6.76 8.37 -8.24
C ALA A 163 6.29 6.97 -8.69
N THR A 164 7.23 6.07 -9.01
CA THR A 164 6.96 4.76 -9.62
C THR A 164 6.38 3.71 -8.65
N GLY A 165 6.36 4.00 -7.35
CA GLY A 165 5.81 3.11 -6.32
C GLY A 165 6.58 1.81 -6.14
N GLY A 166 5.94 0.80 -5.56
CA GLY A 166 6.52 -0.55 -5.42
C GLY A 166 5.67 -1.63 -6.05
N ARG A 167 6.20 -2.85 -6.15
CA ARG A 167 5.52 -4.07 -6.62
C ARG A 167 5.70 -5.23 -5.63
N PRO A 168 4.76 -6.20 -5.57
CA PRO A 168 4.88 -7.36 -4.67
C PRO A 168 6.17 -8.17 -4.89
N ARG A 169 6.79 -8.63 -3.81
CA ARG A 169 7.93 -9.55 -3.86
C ARG A 169 7.45 -11.00 -4.01
N TYR A 170 8.21 -11.79 -4.77
CA TYR A 170 8.11 -13.25 -4.79
C TYR A 170 9.33 -13.85 -4.07
N PRO A 171 9.15 -14.89 -3.24
CA PRO A 171 10.28 -15.60 -2.63
C PRO A 171 11.00 -16.43 -3.70
N ARG A 172 12.27 -16.09 -3.98
CA ARG A 172 13.07 -16.70 -5.06
C ARG A 172 13.53 -18.11 -4.71
N GLU A 173 13.68 -18.37 -3.42
CA GLU A 173 14.10 -19.64 -2.84
C GLU A 173 12.99 -20.71 -2.86
N VAL A 174 11.73 -20.33 -3.12
CA VAL A 174 10.60 -21.25 -3.14
C VAL A 174 10.30 -21.66 -4.58
N ALA A 175 10.65 -22.90 -4.92
CA ALA A 175 10.37 -23.45 -6.25
C ALA A 175 8.84 -23.44 -6.54
N GLY A 176 8.47 -22.97 -7.72
CA GLY A 176 7.07 -22.82 -8.16
C GLY A 176 6.35 -21.57 -7.64
N ALA A 177 7.01 -20.70 -6.86
CA ALA A 177 6.35 -19.52 -6.28
C ALA A 177 5.81 -18.54 -7.32
N GLN A 178 6.63 -18.15 -8.28
CA GLN A 178 6.25 -17.20 -9.33
C GLN A 178 5.34 -17.82 -10.40
N GLU A 179 5.51 -19.12 -10.67
CA GLU A 179 4.75 -19.84 -11.70
C GLU A 179 3.29 -20.09 -11.27
N PHE A 180 3.09 -20.52 -10.02
CA PHE A 180 1.77 -20.96 -9.55
C PHE A 180 1.09 -19.97 -8.60
N GLY A 181 1.88 -19.18 -7.87
CA GLY A 181 1.34 -18.20 -6.92
C GLY A 181 0.73 -16.98 -7.60
N ILE A 182 0.03 -16.20 -6.79
CA ILE A 182 -0.48 -14.87 -7.13
C ILE A 182 0.00 -13.86 -6.09
N THR A 183 -0.28 -12.59 -6.29
CA THR A 183 -0.03 -11.52 -5.31
C THR A 183 -1.27 -10.66 -5.11
N SER A 184 -1.15 -9.60 -4.29
CA SER A 184 -2.19 -8.59 -4.17
C SER A 184 -2.50 -7.90 -5.51
N ASP A 185 -1.56 -7.87 -6.44
CA ASP A 185 -1.78 -7.32 -7.79
C ASP A 185 -2.84 -8.12 -8.57
N ASP A 186 -3.02 -9.41 -8.23
CA ASP A 186 -3.87 -10.34 -8.96
C ASP A 186 -5.22 -10.57 -8.28
N ILE A 187 -5.24 -10.64 -6.94
CA ILE A 187 -6.42 -11.07 -6.17
C ILE A 187 -7.66 -10.22 -6.46
N PHE A 188 -7.48 -8.89 -6.60
CA PHE A 188 -8.57 -7.96 -6.88
C PHE A 188 -9.12 -8.06 -8.32
N TRP A 189 -8.37 -8.73 -9.20
CA TRP A 189 -8.69 -8.90 -10.62
C TRP A 189 -9.09 -10.34 -10.98
N LEU A 190 -9.12 -11.27 -10.01
CA LEU A 190 -9.53 -12.65 -10.25
C LEU A 190 -10.99 -12.71 -10.72
N LYS A 191 -11.21 -13.38 -11.85
CA LYS A 191 -12.56 -13.57 -12.44
C LYS A 191 -13.40 -14.60 -11.70
N ARG A 192 -12.74 -15.58 -11.07
CA ARG A 192 -13.35 -16.69 -10.32
C ARG A 192 -12.89 -16.63 -8.87
N SER A 193 -13.68 -17.22 -7.98
CA SER A 193 -13.32 -17.36 -6.57
C SER A 193 -11.93 -18.00 -6.41
N PRO A 194 -11.09 -17.49 -5.48
CA PRO A 194 -9.80 -18.10 -5.20
C PRO A 194 -9.92 -19.43 -4.44
N GLY A 195 -11.12 -19.83 -4.00
CA GLY A 195 -11.36 -21.09 -3.31
C GLY A 195 -10.60 -21.20 -1.98
N LYS A 196 -10.16 -22.40 -1.63
CA LYS A 196 -9.29 -22.62 -0.46
C LYS A 196 -7.95 -21.92 -0.70
N THR A 197 -7.64 -20.92 0.12
CA THR A 197 -6.55 -19.97 -0.14
C THR A 197 -5.49 -19.98 0.96
N LEU A 198 -4.23 -20.16 0.58
CA LEU A 198 -3.08 -19.91 1.45
C LEU A 198 -2.53 -18.49 1.20
N VAL A 199 -2.55 -17.63 2.21
CA VAL A 199 -1.89 -16.32 2.18
C VAL A 199 -0.56 -16.41 2.93
N VAL A 200 0.56 -16.27 2.23
CA VAL A 200 1.89 -16.33 2.85
C VAL A 200 2.38 -14.92 3.13
N GLY A 201 2.60 -14.62 4.41
CA GLY A 201 3.03 -13.33 4.89
C GLY A 201 2.41 -12.99 6.24
N ALA A 202 2.94 -11.93 6.85
CA ALA A 202 2.47 -11.41 8.15
C ALA A 202 2.34 -9.88 8.14
N SER A 203 2.23 -9.29 6.95
CA SER A 203 2.06 -7.84 6.74
C SER A 203 0.59 -7.45 6.88
N TYR A 204 0.30 -6.15 6.91
CA TYR A 204 -1.09 -5.68 6.87
C TYR A 204 -1.81 -6.22 5.63
N VAL A 205 -1.16 -6.27 4.45
CA VAL A 205 -1.75 -6.83 3.22
C VAL A 205 -2.15 -8.29 3.40
N SER A 206 -1.31 -9.10 4.06
CA SER A 206 -1.61 -10.52 4.25
C SER A 206 -2.78 -10.74 5.21
N LEU A 207 -2.83 -9.97 6.31
CA LEU A 207 -3.90 -10.09 7.30
C LEU A 207 -5.23 -9.53 6.78
N GLU A 208 -5.21 -8.42 6.05
CA GLU A 208 -6.40 -7.86 5.41
C GLU A 208 -6.97 -8.83 4.37
N CYS A 209 -6.11 -9.41 3.52
CA CYS A 209 -6.56 -10.38 2.51
C CYS A 209 -7.05 -11.68 3.14
N GLY A 210 -6.31 -12.25 4.09
CA GLY A 210 -6.78 -13.41 4.84
C GLY A 210 -8.12 -13.14 5.53
N GLY A 211 -8.26 -11.96 6.12
CA GLY A 211 -9.46 -11.52 6.83
C GLY A 211 -10.69 -11.42 5.95
N PHE A 212 -10.63 -10.66 4.84
CA PHE A 212 -11.81 -10.55 3.97
C PHE A 212 -12.13 -11.88 3.29
N LEU A 213 -11.14 -12.72 2.95
CA LEU A 213 -11.42 -14.03 2.35
C LEU A 213 -12.20 -14.92 3.32
N THR A 214 -11.79 -14.98 4.60
CA THR A 214 -12.55 -15.67 5.66
C THR A 214 -13.94 -15.08 5.82
N GLY A 215 -14.07 -13.75 5.89
CA GLY A 215 -15.36 -13.08 6.07
C GLY A 215 -16.34 -13.26 4.90
N LEU A 216 -15.84 -13.56 3.70
CA LEU A 216 -16.63 -13.95 2.53
C LEU A 216 -16.99 -15.45 2.51
N GLY A 217 -16.59 -16.21 3.54
CA GLY A 217 -16.89 -17.64 3.69
C GLY A 217 -15.89 -18.59 3.02
N LEU A 218 -14.70 -18.12 2.64
CA LEU A 218 -13.67 -18.96 2.04
C LEU A 218 -12.76 -19.60 3.09
N ASP A 219 -12.26 -20.80 2.79
CA ASP A 219 -11.24 -21.48 3.62
C ASP A 219 -9.88 -20.81 3.43
N ALA A 220 -9.62 -19.77 4.24
CA ALA A 220 -8.38 -19.01 4.23
C ALA A 220 -7.43 -19.46 5.36
N THR A 221 -6.17 -19.63 4.99
CA THR A 221 -5.08 -19.92 5.92
C THR A 221 -3.97 -18.88 5.74
N VAL A 222 -3.51 -18.26 6.83
CA VAL A 222 -2.38 -17.32 6.82
C VAL A 222 -1.13 -18.02 7.35
N MET A 223 -0.04 -18.00 6.58
CA MET A 223 1.25 -18.56 6.99
C MET A 223 2.22 -17.45 7.43
N ILE A 224 2.60 -17.49 8.70
CA ILE A 224 3.46 -16.50 9.33
C ILE A 224 4.81 -17.13 9.68
N ARG A 225 5.90 -16.51 9.19
CA ARG A 225 7.27 -16.94 9.50
C ARG A 225 7.70 -16.60 10.92
N SER A 226 7.39 -15.38 11.40
CA SER A 226 7.82 -14.91 12.72
C SER A 226 6.67 -14.26 13.51
N ILE A 227 6.45 -12.96 13.34
CA ILE A 227 5.51 -12.14 14.10
C ILE A 227 4.57 -11.41 13.14
N PRO A 228 3.30 -11.18 13.52
CA PRO A 228 2.37 -10.36 12.75
C PRO A 228 2.73 -8.88 12.83
N LEU A 229 2.46 -8.15 11.74
CA LEU A 229 2.54 -6.70 11.66
C LEU A 229 3.86 -6.14 12.23
N ARG A 230 5.00 -6.68 11.82
CA ARG A 230 6.31 -6.17 12.24
C ARG A 230 6.38 -4.65 11.99
N GLY A 231 6.77 -3.90 13.02
CA GLY A 231 6.81 -2.44 13.02
C GLY A 231 5.55 -1.77 13.57
N PHE A 232 4.50 -2.53 13.86
CA PHE A 232 3.37 -2.08 14.68
C PHE A 232 3.53 -2.57 16.11
N ASP A 233 2.79 -1.95 17.02
CA ASP A 233 2.67 -2.41 18.40
C ASP A 233 2.29 -3.90 18.50
N GLN A 234 3.17 -4.69 19.11
CA GLN A 234 3.04 -6.15 19.10
C GLN A 234 1.92 -6.69 19.98
N GLN A 235 1.48 -5.97 21.02
CA GLN A 235 0.28 -6.34 21.76
C GLN A 235 -0.95 -6.23 20.86
N MET A 236 -1.06 -5.12 20.12
CA MET A 236 -2.16 -4.89 19.18
C MET A 236 -2.16 -5.90 18.04
N ALA A 237 -0.98 -6.21 17.48
CA ALA A 237 -0.84 -7.22 16.43
C ALA A 237 -1.29 -8.62 16.88
N SER A 238 -0.99 -8.99 18.13
CA SER A 238 -1.46 -10.24 18.73
C SER A 238 -2.98 -10.29 18.80
N LEU A 239 -3.61 -9.25 19.36
CA LEU A 239 -5.07 -9.12 19.48
C LEU A 239 -5.77 -9.22 18.12
N VAL A 240 -5.23 -8.58 17.08
CA VAL A 240 -5.72 -8.69 15.70
C VAL A 240 -5.72 -10.14 15.23
N THR A 241 -4.60 -10.85 15.38
CA THR A 241 -4.52 -12.25 14.93
C THR A 241 -5.39 -13.19 15.77
N SER A 242 -5.52 -12.97 17.08
CA SER A 242 -6.41 -13.74 17.95
C SER A 242 -7.88 -13.58 17.54
N HIS A 243 -8.30 -12.37 17.18
CA HIS A 243 -9.65 -12.15 16.65
C HIS A 243 -9.87 -12.86 15.31
N MET A 244 -8.88 -12.81 14.42
CA MET A 244 -8.96 -13.52 13.13
C MET A 244 -9.05 -15.04 13.30
N GLU A 245 -8.29 -15.62 14.25
CA GLU A 245 -8.37 -17.04 14.63
C GLU A 245 -9.75 -17.40 15.16
N ALA A 246 -10.28 -16.62 16.10
CA ALA A 246 -11.62 -16.80 16.66
C ALA A 246 -12.73 -16.69 15.59
N SER A 247 -12.49 -15.87 14.56
CA SER A 247 -13.41 -15.67 13.43
C SER A 247 -13.24 -16.68 12.29
N GLY A 248 -12.40 -17.71 12.47
CA GLY A 248 -12.27 -18.84 11.53
C GLY A 248 -11.09 -18.77 10.56
N THR A 249 -10.24 -17.75 10.62
CA THR A 249 -9.01 -17.71 9.82
C THR A 249 -7.99 -18.67 10.42
N ARG A 250 -7.47 -19.62 9.65
CA ARG A 250 -6.45 -20.55 10.15
C ARG A 250 -5.07 -19.91 10.10
N PHE A 251 -4.21 -20.21 11.06
CA PHE A 251 -2.82 -19.74 11.05
C PHE A 251 -1.82 -20.90 11.08
N LEU A 252 -0.85 -20.83 10.17
CA LEU A 252 0.37 -21.64 10.21
C LEU A 252 1.49 -20.76 10.78
N LYS A 253 1.64 -20.81 12.10
CA LYS A 253 2.63 -20.01 12.85
C LYS A 253 4.02 -20.64 12.76
N LYS A 254 5.05 -19.79 12.74
CA LYS A 254 6.47 -20.17 12.62
C LYS A 254 6.73 -21.11 11.43
N CYS A 255 6.07 -20.85 10.30
CA CYS A 255 6.17 -21.71 9.11
C CYS A 255 6.76 -20.93 7.92
N SER A 256 7.58 -21.61 7.12
CA SER A 256 8.10 -21.07 5.84
C SER A 256 7.87 -22.08 4.71
N PRO A 257 7.29 -21.66 3.58
CA PRO A 257 7.09 -22.55 2.45
C PRO A 257 8.45 -22.87 1.82
N THR A 258 8.56 -24.07 1.25
CA THR A 258 9.77 -24.55 0.58
C THR A 258 9.51 -24.84 -0.90
N ARG A 259 8.29 -25.24 -1.27
CA ARG A 259 7.93 -25.55 -2.65
C ARG A 259 6.42 -25.51 -2.90
N ILE A 260 6.04 -25.16 -4.12
CA ILE A 260 4.70 -25.33 -4.67
C ILE A 260 4.76 -26.27 -5.88
N LYS A 261 3.83 -27.23 -5.94
CA LYS A 261 3.62 -28.08 -7.11
C LYS A 261 2.14 -28.03 -7.51
N LYS A 262 1.87 -27.84 -8.80
CA LYS A 262 0.54 -28.04 -9.37
C LYS A 262 0.26 -29.54 -9.51
N LEU A 263 -0.90 -29.98 -9.06
CA LEU A 263 -1.37 -31.36 -9.14
C LEU A 263 -2.24 -31.57 -10.39
N ASP A 264 -2.46 -32.82 -10.77
CA ASP A 264 -3.26 -33.19 -11.95
C ASP A 264 -4.73 -32.75 -11.84
N ASN A 265 -5.25 -32.67 -10.62
CA ASN A 265 -6.59 -32.15 -10.32
C ASN A 265 -6.68 -30.60 -10.38
N GLY A 266 -5.58 -29.92 -10.72
CA GLY A 266 -5.49 -28.47 -10.85
C GLY A 266 -5.16 -27.72 -9.56
N ARG A 267 -5.19 -28.38 -8.39
CA ARG A 267 -4.87 -27.76 -7.09
C ARG A 267 -3.37 -27.59 -6.89
N LEU A 268 -3.00 -26.74 -5.94
CA LEU A 268 -1.62 -26.44 -5.57
C LEU A 268 -1.26 -27.13 -4.26
N ARG A 269 -0.31 -28.07 -4.31
CA ARG A 269 0.30 -28.65 -3.11
C ARG A 269 1.43 -27.76 -2.64
N VAL A 270 1.28 -27.21 -1.44
CA VAL A 270 2.29 -26.39 -0.79
C VAL A 270 3.00 -27.23 0.25
N THR A 271 4.32 -27.26 0.18
CA THR A 271 5.19 -27.87 1.20
C THR A 271 5.83 -26.75 2.02
N TRP A 272 5.87 -26.89 3.34
CA TRP A 272 6.50 -25.94 4.25
C TRP A 272 7.22 -26.64 5.40
N LYS A 273 8.10 -25.90 6.06
CA LYS A 273 8.81 -26.34 7.27
C LYS A 273 8.42 -25.48 8.46
N TYR A 274 8.28 -26.12 9.62
CA TYR A 274 8.19 -25.44 10.90
C TYR A 274 9.58 -24.95 11.33
N GLY A 275 9.70 -23.68 11.70
CA GLY A 275 10.98 -23.04 12.01
C GLY A 275 11.60 -23.50 13.34
N ASP A 276 10.80 -24.03 14.26
CA ASP A 276 11.25 -24.53 15.57
C ASP A 276 11.75 -25.98 15.50
N SER A 277 11.08 -26.84 14.73
CA SER A 277 11.34 -28.28 14.67
C SER A 277 11.99 -28.74 13.37
N GLY A 278 11.98 -27.90 12.33
CA GLY A 278 12.37 -28.29 10.97
C GLY A 278 11.41 -29.28 10.30
N LYS A 279 10.35 -29.72 10.99
CA LYS A 279 9.39 -30.70 10.50
C LYS A 279 8.73 -30.19 9.23
N GLU A 280 8.66 -31.05 8.21
CA GLU A 280 8.01 -30.74 6.94
C GLU A 280 6.54 -31.17 6.98
N LYS A 281 5.66 -30.35 6.42
CA LYS A 281 4.25 -30.68 6.20
C LYS A 281 3.81 -30.16 4.83
N SER A 282 2.71 -30.70 4.34
CA SER A 282 2.06 -30.19 3.13
C SER A 282 0.55 -30.22 3.25
N ASP A 283 -0.10 -29.37 2.46
CA ASP A 283 -1.55 -29.31 2.28
C ASP A 283 -1.84 -28.75 0.87
N GLU A 284 -3.07 -28.93 0.42
CA GLU A 284 -3.55 -28.54 -0.89
C GLU A 284 -4.46 -27.32 -0.80
N PHE A 285 -4.25 -26.38 -1.72
CA PHE A 285 -4.97 -25.13 -1.86
C PHE A 285 -5.36 -24.91 -3.32
N ASP A 286 -6.42 -24.14 -3.54
CA ASP A 286 -6.81 -23.73 -4.89
C ASP A 286 -5.98 -22.49 -5.32
N THR A 287 -5.65 -21.62 -4.36
CA THR A 287 -4.85 -20.41 -4.57
C THR A 287 -3.77 -20.25 -3.50
N VAL A 288 -2.59 -19.77 -3.92
CA VAL A 288 -1.52 -19.33 -3.01
C VAL A 288 -1.17 -17.88 -3.32
N MET A 289 -1.34 -17.00 -2.33
CA MET A 289 -1.05 -15.57 -2.44
C MET A 289 0.21 -15.19 -1.66
N TRP A 290 1.15 -14.54 -2.34
CA TRP A 290 2.35 -13.97 -1.74
C TRP A 290 2.11 -12.53 -1.29
N ALA A 291 2.24 -12.31 0.02
CA ALA A 291 2.14 -11.00 0.67
C ALA A 291 3.34 -10.77 1.60
N VAL A 292 4.53 -11.08 1.09
CA VAL A 292 5.84 -11.09 1.80
C VAL A 292 6.62 -9.77 1.67
N GLY A 293 5.91 -8.66 1.45
CA GLY A 293 6.48 -7.33 1.26
C GLY A 293 6.52 -6.89 -0.21
N ARG A 294 6.98 -5.65 -0.42
CA ARG A 294 7.06 -4.99 -1.73
C ARG A 294 8.49 -4.53 -2.01
N ALA A 295 8.84 -4.39 -3.27
CA ALA A 295 10.11 -3.81 -3.70
C ALA A 295 9.84 -2.52 -4.49
N PRO A 296 10.68 -1.48 -4.34
CA PRO A 296 10.54 -0.25 -5.13
C PRO A 296 10.74 -0.53 -6.62
N ASP A 297 9.93 0.10 -7.47
CA ASP A 297 9.97 -0.07 -8.93
C ASP A 297 10.93 0.95 -9.57
N THR A 298 12.22 0.79 -9.29
CA THR A 298 13.28 1.71 -9.73
C THR A 298 14.20 1.12 -10.80
N ALA A 299 14.20 -0.20 -10.98
CA ALA A 299 15.16 -0.91 -11.83
C ALA A 299 15.14 -0.46 -13.31
N ALA A 300 13.95 -0.17 -13.84
CA ALA A 300 13.82 0.25 -15.23
C ALA A 300 14.25 1.70 -15.48
N LEU A 301 14.36 2.52 -14.43
CA LEU A 301 14.65 3.95 -14.55
C LEU A 301 16.09 4.22 -15.00
N LYS A 302 17.04 3.32 -14.74
CA LYS A 302 18.48 3.50 -14.99
C LYS A 302 19.06 4.70 -14.25
N LEU A 303 18.78 4.76 -12.94
CA LEU A 303 19.19 5.85 -12.03
C LEU A 303 20.72 6.03 -11.97
N ASP A 304 21.46 4.95 -12.16
CA ASP A 304 22.93 4.92 -12.24
C ASP A 304 23.48 5.87 -13.30
N ARG A 305 22.79 6.01 -14.43
CA ARG A 305 23.22 6.89 -15.54
C ARG A 305 23.22 8.37 -15.20
N VAL A 306 22.40 8.76 -14.24
CA VAL A 306 22.20 10.16 -13.85
C VAL A 306 22.70 10.44 -12.44
N GLY A 307 23.28 9.45 -11.76
CA GLY A 307 23.86 9.61 -10.43
C GLY A 307 22.83 9.76 -9.29
N VAL A 308 21.58 9.35 -9.51
CA VAL A 308 20.56 9.32 -8.43
C VAL A 308 20.87 8.17 -7.47
N LYS A 309 21.15 8.50 -6.21
CA LYS A 309 21.56 7.52 -5.18
C LYS A 309 20.35 6.75 -4.63
N THR A 310 20.54 5.44 -4.47
CA THR A 310 19.60 4.53 -3.81
C THR A 310 20.24 3.85 -2.63
N ASN A 311 19.46 3.51 -1.59
CA ASN A 311 19.92 2.61 -0.54
C ASN A 311 20.11 1.19 -1.15
N PRO A 312 21.31 0.60 -1.08
CA PRO A 312 21.59 -0.70 -1.71
C PRO A 312 20.83 -1.87 -1.07
N GLU A 313 20.41 -1.77 0.19
CA GLU A 313 19.68 -2.83 0.90
C GLU A 313 18.18 -2.82 0.55
N THR A 314 17.58 -1.63 0.51
CA THR A 314 16.14 -1.48 0.28
C THR A 314 15.78 -1.27 -1.19
N GLY A 315 16.73 -0.74 -1.98
CA GLY A 315 16.55 -0.31 -3.37
C GLY A 315 15.80 1.02 -3.52
N LYS A 316 15.47 1.69 -2.41
CA LYS A 316 14.73 2.95 -2.39
C LYS A 316 15.65 4.14 -2.67
N ILE A 317 15.08 5.21 -3.20
CA ILE A 317 15.78 6.47 -3.51
C ILE A 317 16.00 7.25 -2.22
N ILE A 318 17.24 7.71 -2.02
CA ILE A 318 17.61 8.56 -0.90
C ILE A 318 17.25 10.00 -1.26
N VAL A 319 16.49 10.65 -0.39
CA VAL A 319 16.05 12.04 -0.55
C VAL A 319 16.28 12.83 0.74
N ASP A 320 16.36 14.15 0.62
CA ASP A 320 16.33 15.06 1.77
C ASP A 320 14.89 15.31 2.28
N SER A 321 14.72 16.26 3.20
CA SER A 321 13.42 16.67 3.75
C SER A 321 12.53 17.42 2.76
N ALA A 322 13.07 17.91 1.64
CA ALA A 322 12.35 18.60 0.58
C ALA A 322 12.08 17.69 -0.63
N GLU A 323 12.26 16.37 -0.46
CA GLU A 323 12.08 15.34 -1.49
C GLU A 323 13.09 15.42 -2.66
N VAL A 324 14.19 16.16 -2.49
CA VAL A 324 15.27 16.29 -3.48
C VAL A 324 16.16 15.06 -3.41
N THR A 325 16.50 14.51 -4.58
CA THR A 325 17.46 13.39 -4.67
C THR A 325 18.92 13.89 -4.61
N SER A 326 19.91 13.05 -4.91
CA SER A 326 21.30 13.51 -5.10
C SER A 326 21.49 14.44 -6.31
N ILE A 327 20.46 14.64 -7.13
CA ILE A 327 20.46 15.54 -8.29
C ILE A 327 19.43 16.67 -8.04
N PRO A 328 19.83 17.96 -8.01
CA PRO A 328 18.99 19.05 -7.49
C PRO A 328 17.63 19.26 -8.16
N HIS A 329 17.50 18.94 -9.45
CA HIS A 329 16.26 19.10 -10.21
C HIS A 329 15.46 17.79 -10.36
N ILE A 330 15.93 16.70 -9.73
CA ILE A 330 15.24 15.40 -9.68
C ILE A 330 14.78 15.13 -8.25
N PHE A 331 13.50 14.82 -8.12
CA PHE A 331 12.81 14.57 -6.87
C PHE A 331 12.25 13.15 -6.83
N ALA A 332 11.99 12.62 -5.64
CA ALA A 332 11.28 11.35 -5.49
C ALA A 332 10.24 11.45 -4.38
N ILE A 333 9.06 10.85 -4.59
CA ILE A 333 7.93 10.86 -3.66
C ILE A 333 7.25 9.49 -3.57
N GLY A 334 6.59 9.22 -2.44
CA GLY A 334 5.81 8.00 -2.21
C GLY A 334 6.68 6.78 -1.93
N ASP A 335 6.17 5.57 -2.18
CA ASP A 335 6.77 4.32 -1.67
C ASP A 335 8.25 4.07 -2.07
N ILE A 336 8.75 4.76 -3.11
CA ILE A 336 10.14 4.63 -3.56
C ILE A 336 11.13 5.42 -2.71
N THR A 337 10.68 6.31 -1.82
CA THR A 337 11.56 7.12 -0.98
C THR A 337 11.94 6.41 0.30
N GLU A 338 13.23 6.41 0.61
CA GLU A 338 13.77 5.82 1.83
C GLU A 338 13.23 6.54 3.08
N GLY A 339 12.91 5.77 4.13
CA GLY A 339 12.49 6.31 5.42
C GLY A 339 11.12 7.00 5.46
N ARG A 340 10.31 6.95 4.38
CA ARG A 340 8.97 7.54 4.36
C ARG A 340 7.86 6.48 4.53
N PRO A 341 6.72 6.83 5.18
CA PRO A 341 5.55 5.95 5.23
C PRO A 341 5.00 5.64 3.84
N GLU A 342 4.81 4.35 3.54
CA GLU A 342 4.24 3.84 2.28
C GLU A 342 2.71 3.94 2.28
N LEU A 343 2.19 5.18 2.30
CA LEU A 343 0.78 5.48 2.43
C LEU A 343 0.31 6.44 1.33
N THR A 344 -0.92 6.27 0.88
CA THR A 344 -1.48 7.12 -0.17
C THR A 344 -1.63 8.59 0.25
N PRO A 345 -2.15 8.92 1.46
CA PRO A 345 -2.26 10.31 1.89
C PRO A 345 -0.90 11.02 1.98
N THR A 346 0.14 10.35 2.48
CA THR A 346 1.49 10.95 2.56
C THR A 346 2.06 11.20 1.18
N ALA A 347 1.92 10.26 0.23
CA ALA A 347 2.36 10.46 -1.14
C ALA A 347 1.60 11.60 -1.85
N ILE A 348 0.28 11.73 -1.63
CA ILE A 348 -0.52 12.82 -2.18
C ILE A 348 -0.09 14.17 -1.60
N ALA A 349 0.07 14.24 -0.28
CA ALA A 349 0.44 15.46 0.43
C ALA A 349 1.84 15.93 0.01
N SER A 350 2.83 15.03 0.00
CA SER A 350 4.19 15.36 -0.44
C SER A 350 4.23 15.79 -1.90
N GLY A 351 3.49 15.13 -2.79
CA GLY A 351 3.39 15.53 -4.20
C GLY A 351 2.81 16.93 -4.40
N LYS A 352 1.75 17.28 -3.65
CA LYS A 352 1.15 18.64 -3.68
C LYS A 352 2.10 19.69 -3.11
N LEU A 353 2.66 19.46 -1.93
CA LEU A 353 3.58 20.40 -1.28
C LEU A 353 4.82 20.64 -2.14
N LEU A 354 5.40 19.59 -2.73
CA LEU A 354 6.52 19.71 -3.66
C LEU A 354 6.17 20.62 -4.85
N ALA A 355 5.02 20.41 -5.50
CA ALA A 355 4.60 21.26 -6.62
C ALA A 355 4.40 22.73 -6.21
N ARG A 356 3.89 22.98 -5.01
CA ARG A 356 3.75 24.34 -4.44
C ARG A 356 5.10 24.98 -4.15
N ARG A 357 6.09 24.23 -3.70
CA ARG A 357 7.45 24.75 -3.50
C ARG A 357 8.12 25.08 -4.83
N LEU A 358 7.99 24.20 -5.82
CA LEU A 358 8.60 24.41 -7.14
C LEU A 358 7.96 25.57 -7.91
N PHE A 359 6.64 25.73 -7.83
CA PHE A 359 5.91 26.61 -8.76
C PHE A 359 4.96 27.61 -8.11
N GLY A 360 4.73 27.49 -6.80
CA GLY A 360 3.77 28.29 -6.04
C GLY A 360 4.39 29.16 -4.94
N LEU A 361 5.72 29.29 -4.91
CA LEU A 361 6.47 30.08 -3.92
C LEU A 361 6.26 29.66 -2.45
N SER A 362 5.79 28.43 -2.22
CA SER A 362 5.66 27.89 -0.86
C SER A 362 7.03 27.46 -0.30
N SER A 363 7.19 27.54 1.02
CA SER A 363 8.31 26.94 1.77
C SER A 363 7.91 25.73 2.60
N GLU A 364 6.63 25.33 2.56
CA GLU A 364 6.06 24.29 3.40
C GLU A 364 6.59 22.89 3.00
N LEU A 365 7.21 22.21 3.97
CA LEU A 365 7.69 20.83 3.83
C LEU A 365 6.61 19.84 4.27
N MET A 366 6.73 18.60 3.80
CA MET A 366 5.87 17.52 4.28
C MET A 366 6.30 17.08 5.67
N ASP A 367 5.35 17.07 6.60
CA ASP A 367 5.51 16.51 7.94
C ASP A 367 5.13 15.03 7.94
N TYR A 368 6.12 14.16 8.17
CA TYR A 368 5.95 12.71 8.18
C TYR A 368 5.84 12.13 9.60
N ASP A 369 5.88 12.96 10.63
CA ASP A 369 5.77 12.51 12.02
C ASP A 369 4.30 12.26 12.35
N ASN A 370 4.04 11.29 13.22
CA ASN A 370 2.70 10.97 13.74
C ASN A 370 1.63 10.81 12.63
N VAL A 371 1.99 10.17 11.51
CA VAL A 371 1.02 9.86 10.45
C VAL A 371 0.09 8.73 10.94
N PRO A 372 -1.24 8.95 11.00
CA PRO A 372 -2.17 7.91 11.43
C PRO A 372 -2.27 6.80 10.39
N THR A 373 -2.52 5.58 10.85
CA THR A 373 -2.72 4.39 10.01
C THR A 373 -3.89 3.57 10.48
N THR A 374 -4.46 2.78 9.57
CA THR A 374 -5.46 1.76 9.90
C THR A 374 -5.24 0.51 9.07
N VAL A 375 -5.15 -0.61 9.75
CA VAL A 375 -5.13 -1.96 9.17
C VAL A 375 -6.57 -2.48 9.17
N PHE A 376 -7.09 -2.74 7.97
CA PHE A 376 -8.49 -3.12 7.75
C PHE A 376 -8.68 -4.64 7.83
N THR A 377 -8.30 -5.22 8.97
CA THR A 377 -8.63 -6.60 9.35
C THR A 377 -10.09 -6.74 9.77
N PRO A 378 -10.64 -7.97 9.93
CA PRO A 378 -12.05 -8.17 10.26
C PRO A 378 -12.53 -7.39 11.49
N LEU A 379 -11.66 -7.26 12.49
CA LEU A 379 -11.71 -6.20 13.48
C LEU A 379 -10.59 -5.22 13.14
N GLU A 380 -10.94 -3.95 12.89
CA GLU A 380 -10.00 -2.97 12.36
C GLU A 380 -9.04 -2.51 13.46
N TYR A 381 -7.79 -2.21 13.09
CA TYR A 381 -6.77 -1.69 14.00
C TYR A 381 -6.30 -0.33 13.49
N GLY A 382 -6.61 0.72 14.23
CA GLY A 382 -6.14 2.07 13.98
C GLY A 382 -5.05 2.46 14.97
N SER A 383 -4.04 3.20 14.50
CA SER A 383 -2.98 3.72 15.35
C SER A 383 -2.40 5.03 14.86
N ILE A 384 -1.84 5.79 15.80
CA ILE A 384 -1.06 6.99 15.56
C ILE A 384 0.02 7.14 16.63
N GLY A 385 1.15 7.72 16.27
CA GLY A 385 2.30 7.87 17.16
C GLY A 385 3.13 6.60 17.23
N ILE A 386 3.84 6.41 18.34
CA ILE A 386 4.77 5.30 18.54
C ILE A 386 4.11 4.14 19.29
N SER A 387 4.60 2.92 19.06
CA SER A 387 4.20 1.75 19.84
C SER A 387 4.67 1.83 21.29
N GLU A 388 4.08 1.02 22.16
CA GLU A 388 4.49 0.92 23.56
C GLU A 388 5.95 0.47 23.68
N GLU A 389 6.37 -0.53 22.92
CA GLU A 389 7.75 -1.00 22.93
C GLU A 389 8.76 0.05 22.44
N ASP A 390 8.37 0.89 21.46
CA ASP A 390 9.21 1.99 20.99
C ASP A 390 9.26 3.12 22.01
N ALA A 391 8.16 3.41 22.71
CA ALA A 391 8.13 4.41 23.77
C ALA A 391 9.03 4.01 24.93
N VAL A 392 8.94 2.76 25.38
CA VAL A 392 9.82 2.21 26.42
C VAL A 392 11.28 2.24 25.97
N HIS A 393 11.57 1.88 24.72
CA HIS A 393 12.94 1.92 24.19
C HIS A 393 13.51 3.34 24.13
N ARG A 394 12.70 4.34 23.75
CA ARG A 394 13.16 5.74 23.56
C ARG A 394 13.26 6.50 24.88
N TYR A 395 12.33 6.30 25.79
CA TYR A 395 12.19 7.13 27.00
C TYR A 395 12.47 6.37 28.29
N GLY A 396 12.61 5.05 28.26
CA GLY A 396 12.80 4.20 29.43
C GLY A 396 11.48 3.79 30.10
N PRO A 397 11.39 2.58 30.67
CA PRO A 397 10.14 2.04 31.21
C PRO A 397 9.58 2.87 32.37
N ASP A 398 10.45 3.46 33.19
CA ASP A 398 10.03 4.26 34.36
C ASP A 398 9.38 5.59 33.98
N ASN A 399 9.52 6.02 32.72
CA ASN A 399 9.01 7.29 32.19
C ASN A 399 7.75 7.13 31.34
N ILE A 400 7.22 5.91 31.18
CA ILE A 400 6.04 5.63 30.35
C ILE A 400 4.85 5.21 31.21
N GLU A 401 3.69 5.80 30.94
CA GLU A 401 2.40 5.41 31.52
C GLU A 401 1.48 4.94 30.39
N VAL A 402 0.74 3.86 30.61
CA VAL A 402 -0.18 3.30 29.60
C VAL A 402 -1.59 3.23 30.17
N TYR A 403 -2.48 4.05 29.64
CA TYR A 403 -3.91 3.97 29.92
C TYR A 403 -4.56 3.00 28.94
N HIS A 404 -5.35 2.05 29.43
CA HIS A 404 -5.94 1.04 28.55
C HIS A 404 -7.29 0.52 29.05
N ALA A 405 -8.11 0.06 28.11
CA ALA A 405 -9.42 -0.52 28.41
C ALA A 405 -9.86 -1.51 27.33
N PHE A 406 -10.53 -2.59 27.76
CA PHE A 406 -11.43 -3.35 26.90
C PHE A 406 -12.79 -2.67 26.89
N TYR A 407 -13.49 -2.75 25.76
CA TYR A 407 -14.83 -2.18 25.61
C TYR A 407 -15.69 -3.07 24.72
N LYS A 408 -17.01 -2.87 24.76
CA LYS A 408 -17.95 -3.56 23.88
C LYS A 408 -18.75 -2.52 23.09
N PRO A 409 -18.68 -2.52 21.74
CA PRO A 409 -19.58 -1.72 20.92
C PRO A 409 -21.04 -2.02 21.28
N LEU A 410 -21.87 -1.00 21.39
CA LEU A 410 -23.28 -1.18 21.76
C LEU A 410 -24.00 -2.08 20.74
N GLU A 411 -23.65 -1.95 19.47
CA GLU A 411 -24.17 -2.73 18.35
C GLU A 411 -23.92 -4.23 18.51
N PHE A 412 -22.82 -4.61 19.20
CA PHE A 412 -22.44 -6.00 19.44
C PHE A 412 -23.22 -6.64 20.59
N VAL A 413 -23.96 -5.86 21.39
CA VAL A 413 -24.71 -6.37 22.54
C VAL A 413 -25.89 -7.22 22.07
N VAL A 414 -26.80 -6.62 21.28
CA VAL A 414 -27.98 -7.34 20.74
C VAL A 414 -27.56 -8.38 19.70
N ALA A 415 -26.55 -8.09 18.88
CA ALA A 415 -26.00 -9.04 17.91
C ALA A 415 -25.23 -10.22 18.55
N GLU A 416 -25.09 -10.24 19.88
CA GLU A 416 -24.37 -11.28 20.63
C GLU A 416 -22.95 -11.55 20.12
N ARG A 417 -22.29 -10.50 19.59
CA ARG A 417 -20.94 -10.61 19.04
C ARG A 417 -19.90 -10.64 20.14
N ASP A 418 -18.83 -11.40 19.86
CA ASP A 418 -17.62 -11.36 20.66
C ASP A 418 -16.97 -9.97 20.57
N ALA A 419 -16.56 -9.47 21.73
CA ALA A 419 -15.85 -8.20 21.89
C ALA A 419 -14.57 -8.37 22.71
N THR A 420 -14.11 -9.61 22.97
CA THR A 420 -12.94 -9.88 23.79
C THR A 420 -11.66 -9.19 23.28
N GLN A 421 -11.57 -8.86 21.98
CA GLN A 421 -10.42 -8.14 21.41
C GLN A 421 -10.70 -6.67 21.07
N CYS A 422 -11.89 -6.13 21.39
CA CYS A 422 -12.14 -4.68 21.30
C CYS A 422 -11.39 -3.99 22.44
N TYR A 423 -10.32 -3.30 22.09
CA TYR A 423 -9.33 -2.79 23.05
C TYR A 423 -8.78 -1.45 22.59
N ILE A 424 -8.52 -0.58 23.54
CA ILE A 424 -7.87 0.71 23.32
C ILE A 424 -6.73 0.87 24.32
N LYS A 425 -5.61 1.44 23.86
CA LYS A 425 -4.56 1.94 24.74
C LYS A 425 -3.97 3.25 24.27
N MET A 426 -3.54 4.05 25.23
CA MET A 426 -2.88 5.33 25.06
C MET A 426 -1.55 5.28 25.81
N VAL A 427 -0.47 5.52 25.07
CA VAL A 427 0.91 5.50 25.57
C VAL A 427 1.32 6.93 25.82
N CYS A 428 1.69 7.26 27.06
CA CYS A 428 1.99 8.62 27.51
C CYS A 428 3.35 8.71 28.20
N LEU A 429 3.94 9.91 28.22
CA LEU A 429 4.99 10.23 29.20
C LEU A 429 4.40 10.26 30.62
N ARG A 430 5.21 9.88 31.61
CA ARG A 430 4.86 9.97 33.05
C ARG A 430 5.03 11.36 33.64
N GLU A 431 5.81 12.21 32.98
CA GLU A 431 6.05 13.57 33.42
C GLU A 431 4.74 14.38 33.49
N LYS A 432 4.81 15.52 34.19
CA LYS A 432 3.68 16.45 34.30
C LYS A 432 3.21 16.83 32.89
N ASP A 433 1.89 16.83 32.68
CA ASP A 433 1.16 17.01 31.41
C ASP A 433 0.91 15.74 30.59
N GLN A 434 1.55 14.61 30.93
CA GLN A 434 1.29 13.27 30.39
C GLN A 434 1.08 13.21 28.87
N GLN A 435 2.01 13.83 28.14
CA GLN A 435 1.93 13.92 26.68
C GLN A 435 1.67 12.54 26.05
N ILE A 436 0.67 12.48 25.18
CA ILE A 436 0.33 11.28 24.41
C ILE A 436 1.39 11.08 23.33
N LEU A 437 2.11 9.96 23.42
CA LEU A 437 3.12 9.52 22.45
C LEU A 437 2.52 8.59 21.40
N GLY A 438 1.50 7.82 21.77
CA GLY A 438 0.85 6.84 20.91
C GLY A 438 -0.59 6.57 21.32
N LEU A 439 -1.46 6.34 20.33
CA LEU A 439 -2.83 5.91 20.52
C LEU A 439 -3.11 4.71 19.62
N HIS A 440 -3.66 3.65 20.21
CA HIS A 440 -3.95 2.41 19.54
C HIS A 440 -5.38 1.97 19.83
N PHE A 441 -6.13 1.64 18.78
CA PHE A 441 -7.54 1.30 18.86
C PHE A 441 -7.85 0.07 18.00
N ILE A 442 -8.39 -0.98 18.60
CA ILE A 442 -8.94 -2.15 17.90
C ILE A 442 -10.46 -2.14 18.06
N GLY A 443 -11.17 -2.15 16.94
CA GLY A 443 -12.62 -1.96 16.94
C GLY A 443 -13.27 -1.85 15.56
N PRO A 444 -14.60 -1.76 15.51
CA PRO A 444 -15.29 -1.30 14.32
C PRO A 444 -14.90 0.16 14.01
N ASN A 445 -14.77 0.48 12.71
CA ASN A 445 -14.54 1.84 12.22
C ASN A 445 -13.28 2.52 12.79
N ALA A 446 -12.21 1.74 13.02
CA ALA A 446 -11.00 2.23 13.67
C ALA A 446 -10.35 3.41 12.96
N GLY A 447 -10.46 3.47 11.62
CA GLY A 447 -9.96 4.60 10.85
C GLY A 447 -10.71 5.90 11.10
N GLU A 448 -12.04 5.83 11.28
CA GLU A 448 -12.86 7.00 11.58
C GLU A 448 -12.54 7.55 12.98
N VAL A 449 -12.33 6.65 13.94
CA VAL A 449 -11.98 7.02 15.33
C VAL A 449 -10.60 7.70 15.37
N ILE A 450 -9.57 7.05 14.83
CA ILE A 450 -8.18 7.54 14.96
C ILE A 450 -7.95 8.85 14.20
N GLN A 451 -8.68 9.10 13.12
CA GLN A 451 -8.48 10.31 12.32
C GLN A 451 -8.69 11.61 13.11
N GLY A 452 -9.67 11.65 14.03
CA GLY A 452 -9.91 12.81 14.88
C GLY A 452 -8.82 13.00 15.94
N PHE A 453 -8.38 11.91 16.58
CA PHE A 453 -7.28 11.96 17.54
C PHE A 453 -5.94 12.33 16.92
N ALA A 454 -5.76 12.09 15.62
CA ALA A 454 -4.57 12.54 14.91
C ALA A 454 -4.38 14.05 14.92
N LEU A 455 -5.48 14.80 14.88
CA LEU A 455 -5.43 16.25 15.05
C LEU A 455 -5.08 16.65 16.48
N GLY A 456 -5.52 15.88 17.49
CA GLY A 456 -5.19 16.18 18.90
C GLY A 456 -3.75 15.86 19.30
N ILE A 457 -3.08 14.97 18.56
CA ILE A 457 -1.67 14.59 18.78
C ILE A 457 -0.71 15.49 17.98
N LYS A 458 -1.20 16.10 16.90
CA LYS A 458 -0.49 17.15 16.16
C LYS A 458 -0.62 18.49 16.88
#